data_AF-A0A9D3PB46-F1
#
_entry.id   AF-A0A9D3PB46-F1
#
_cell.length_a   1.000
_cell.length_b   1.000
_cell.length_c   1.000
_cell.angle_alpha   90.00
_cell.angle_beta   90.00
_cell.angle_gamma   90.00
#
_symmetry.space_group_name_H-M   'P 1'
#
loop_
_entity.id
_entity.type
_entity.pdbx_description
1 polymer ?
#
loop_
_entity_poly.entity_id
_entity_poly.type
_entity_poly.pdbx_seq_one_letter_code
_entity_poly.pdbx_strand_id
1 'polypeptide(L)'
;MDTYRISVALILLLSTLNGFYSSQFPTQQLVSEWAKQMQQELVSLVETASGVNSMAQIFLDNRKYFSVEPNNAGQLVRTASSNIENLLLNRSMALKNLATAAETFQMEHQWKNDFGEDGIAYYNAKDSLDVNETEASNNRIRPEFNEDPAFKRPVSYNHTAVHIPTDIYEGSTIILNELSWTKALEDVFKKNREEDPTLLWQVFGSATGLARYYPASPWVDTSKTPSKIDLYDVRRRPWYIQGAASPKDMLILVDASGSVSGLTLKLIRTSVNEMLETLSDDDYVNVVSFNVNVNKAACFKHLVQANVRNKKILKDGVQNISAKGITNYKKGFEFAFEQLMYDNVTRANCNKIIMLFTDGGEERAQEIFEKYNPHKTVRIFTFSVGQHNYDKGPIQWMACTNKGYYYEIPSIGAIRINTQEYLDVLGRPMVLADKKAKQVQWTNVYLDALELGLVITGTLPVFNKTVSIDEKDGKPKKNQLILGVMAVDVSLEDIKRLTPRFTFGPNGYYFAIDPNGYVLLHPNLQPKNPKFQEPVTLDFLDAELENEIKVEVRKNMIDGHTGQQRISTLVKSLDEVGTLTKDSGPTRGVLSTAQTTAWHWCCPTTVCTISMQGSEIPSRRQNQQWASIP
;
A
#
# COMPACT_ATOMS: atom_id res chain seq x y z
N MET A 1 64.82 75.77 -32.74
CA MET A 1 63.58 75.24 -33.35
C MET A 1 63.40 73.82 -32.80
N ASP A 2 63.39 73.70 -31.46
CA ASP A 2 63.75 72.45 -30.74
C ASP A 2 62.93 72.25 -29.47
N THR A 3 61.61 72.38 -29.57
CA THR A 3 60.68 72.08 -28.45
C THR A 3 59.58 71.09 -28.81
N TYR A 4 59.36 70.80 -30.10
CA TYR A 4 58.28 69.91 -30.55
C TYR A 4 58.69 68.45 -30.80
N ARG A 5 59.99 68.12 -30.80
CA ARG A 5 60.45 66.72 -30.98
C ARG A 5 60.41 65.88 -29.70
N ILE A 6 60.46 66.52 -28.52
CA ILE A 6 60.49 65.82 -27.23
C ILE A 6 59.10 65.29 -26.85
N SER A 7 58.01 65.99 -27.17
CA SER A 7 56.65 65.53 -26.85
C SER A 7 56.22 64.29 -27.64
N VAL A 8 56.62 64.14 -28.90
CA VAL A 8 56.23 62.96 -29.70
C VAL A 8 57.00 61.72 -29.27
N ALA A 9 58.28 61.87 -28.90
CA ALA A 9 59.08 60.78 -28.35
C ALA A 9 58.58 60.30 -26.98
N LEU A 10 58.14 61.22 -26.10
CA LEU A 10 57.59 60.86 -24.80
C LEU A 10 56.23 60.14 -24.91
N ILE A 11 55.38 60.56 -25.85
CA ILE A 11 54.08 59.94 -26.10
C ILE A 11 54.24 58.55 -26.75
N LEU A 12 55.21 58.37 -27.65
CA LEU A 12 55.56 57.05 -28.17
C LEU A 12 56.11 56.13 -27.07
N LEU A 13 56.97 56.64 -26.18
CA LEU A 13 57.51 55.87 -25.04
C LEU A 13 56.41 55.44 -24.05
N LEU A 14 55.45 56.33 -23.77
CA LEU A 14 54.27 56.05 -22.93
C LEU A 14 53.28 55.09 -23.59
N SER A 15 53.17 55.09 -24.93
CA SER A 15 52.34 54.14 -25.66
C SER A 15 52.95 52.74 -25.77
N THR A 16 54.29 52.62 -25.70
CA THR A 16 54.99 51.32 -25.63
C THR A 16 55.03 50.72 -24.22
N LEU A 17 54.71 51.50 -23.18
CA LEU A 17 54.55 50.99 -21.80
C LEU A 17 53.18 50.35 -21.55
N ASN A 18 52.22 50.49 -22.48
CA ASN A 18 51.03 49.63 -22.55
C ASN A 18 51.34 48.31 -23.26
N GLY A 19 52.53 47.75 -23.01
CA GLY A 19 52.87 46.40 -23.39
C GLY A 19 52.07 45.43 -22.54
N PHE A 20 51.03 44.84 -23.13
CA PHE A 20 50.47 43.53 -22.79
C PHE A 20 50.62 43.13 -21.31
N TYR A 21 49.83 43.73 -20.41
CA TYR A 21 49.30 42.89 -19.34
C TYR A 21 48.31 41.96 -20.03
N SER A 22 48.81 40.82 -20.54
CA SER A 22 47.98 39.63 -20.49
C SER A 22 47.40 39.63 -19.08
N SER A 23 46.08 39.59 -18.94
CA SER A 23 45.45 39.46 -17.63
C SER A 23 45.91 38.12 -17.07
N GLN A 24 47.09 38.12 -16.45
CA GLN A 24 47.74 36.94 -15.95
C GLN A 24 46.80 36.46 -14.86
N PHE A 25 46.27 35.25 -15.04
CA PHE A 25 45.29 34.72 -14.12
C PHE A 25 45.85 34.86 -12.69
N PRO A 26 45.08 35.44 -11.75
CA PRO A 26 45.56 35.73 -10.40
C PRO A 26 46.27 34.52 -9.79
N THR A 27 47.40 34.76 -9.13
CA THR A 27 48.12 33.68 -8.45
C THR A 27 47.23 33.04 -7.39
N GLN A 28 47.43 31.75 -7.12
CA GLN A 28 46.64 31.02 -6.10
C GLN A 28 46.65 31.73 -4.73
N GLN A 29 47.77 32.37 -4.38
CA GLN A 29 47.91 33.15 -3.15
C GLN A 29 46.98 34.37 -3.15
N LEU A 30 46.97 35.14 -4.24
CA LEU A 30 46.12 36.32 -4.37
C LEU A 30 44.62 35.96 -4.32
N VAL A 31 44.22 34.87 -4.98
CA VAL A 31 42.83 34.37 -4.91
C VAL A 31 42.48 33.91 -3.49
N SER A 32 43.40 33.24 -2.80
CA SER A 32 43.19 32.80 -1.42
C SER A 32 43.06 33.96 -0.44
N GLU A 33 43.88 35.01 -0.60
CA GLU A 33 43.79 36.22 0.22
C GLU A 33 42.49 36.96 -0.02
N TRP A 34 42.09 37.13 -1.29
CA TRP A 34 40.84 37.80 -1.62
C TRP A 34 39.62 37.02 -1.10
N ALA A 35 39.63 35.69 -1.24
CA ALA A 35 38.58 34.84 -0.68
C ALA A 35 38.50 34.92 0.85
N LYS A 36 39.65 34.93 1.54
CA LYS A 36 39.71 35.08 3.01
C LYS A 36 39.17 36.43 3.45
N GLN A 37 39.55 37.51 2.76
CA GLN A 37 39.07 38.85 3.05
C GLN A 37 37.54 38.93 2.89
N MET A 38 37.01 38.49 1.74
CA MET A 38 35.57 38.45 1.50
C MET A 38 34.84 37.57 2.52
N GLN A 39 35.41 36.41 2.90
CA GLN A 39 34.84 35.55 3.93
C GLN A 39 34.78 36.26 5.29
N GLN A 40 35.84 36.97 5.68
CA GLN A 40 35.88 37.71 6.94
C GLN A 40 34.85 38.84 6.96
N GLU A 41 34.74 39.59 5.86
CA GLU A 41 33.75 40.66 5.72
C GLU A 41 32.32 40.12 5.79
N LEU A 42 32.02 39.02 5.08
CA LEU A 42 30.70 38.38 5.09
C LEU A 42 30.35 37.82 6.47
N VAL A 43 31.27 37.09 7.12
CA VAL A 43 31.03 36.53 8.45
C VAL A 43 30.82 37.64 9.46
N SER A 44 31.65 38.69 9.44
CA SER A 44 31.51 39.84 10.34
C SER A 44 30.17 40.55 10.14
N LEU A 45 29.74 40.74 8.88
CA LEU A 45 28.45 41.34 8.56
C LEU A 45 27.31 40.48 9.10
N VAL A 46 27.34 39.17 8.84
CA VAL A 46 26.30 38.23 9.28
C VAL A 46 26.24 38.18 10.80
N GLU A 47 27.36 38.00 11.50
CA GLU A 47 27.39 37.93 12.97
C GLU A 47 26.87 39.21 13.62
N THR A 48 27.25 40.37 13.07
CA THR A 48 26.82 41.68 13.60
C THR A 48 25.34 41.96 13.31
N ALA A 49 24.89 41.72 12.08
CA ALA A 49 23.51 42.03 11.66
C ALA A 49 22.48 41.02 12.16
N SER A 50 22.83 39.73 12.21
CA SER A 50 21.93 38.67 12.72
C SER A 50 21.83 38.63 14.25
N GLY A 51 22.83 39.18 14.94
CA GLY A 51 22.83 39.23 16.40
C GLY A 51 22.93 37.87 17.08
N VAL A 52 23.48 36.85 16.43
CA VAL A 52 23.60 35.47 16.95
C VAL A 52 24.24 35.43 18.34
N ASN A 53 25.29 36.22 18.57
CA ASN A 53 25.97 36.30 19.87
C ASN A 53 25.08 36.92 20.94
N SER A 54 24.30 37.95 20.61
CA SER A 54 23.35 38.57 21.54
C SER A 54 22.24 37.59 21.91
N MET A 55 21.71 36.85 20.93
CA MET A 55 20.68 35.83 21.18
C MET A 55 21.21 34.72 22.10
N ALA A 56 22.44 34.23 21.86
CA ALA A 56 23.06 33.23 22.71
C ALA A 56 23.20 33.71 24.17
N GLN A 57 23.62 34.96 24.39
CA GLN A 57 23.72 35.53 25.74
C GLN A 57 22.36 35.65 26.41
N ILE A 58 21.32 36.08 25.70
CA ILE A 58 19.95 36.15 26.24
C ILE A 58 19.49 34.79 26.77
N PHE A 59 19.78 33.68 26.07
CA PHE A 59 19.45 32.34 26.58
C PHE A 59 20.26 31.96 27.83
N LEU A 60 21.53 32.36 27.91
CA LEU A 60 22.38 32.10 29.08
C LEU A 60 21.92 32.89 30.32
N ASP A 61 21.57 34.16 30.14
CA ASP A 61 21.11 35.06 31.21
C ASP A 61 19.74 34.64 31.75
N ASN A 62 18.88 34.11 30.88
CA ASN A 62 17.50 33.74 31.20
C ASN A 62 17.32 32.26 31.57
N ARG A 63 18.38 31.54 31.97
CA ARG A 63 18.32 30.14 32.42
C ARG A 63 17.34 29.85 33.55
N LYS A 64 16.91 30.86 34.31
CA LYS A 64 15.87 30.72 35.34
C LYS A 64 14.47 30.44 34.80
N TYR A 65 14.21 30.75 33.51
CA TYR A 65 12.89 30.60 32.89
C TYR A 65 12.69 29.25 32.19
N PHE A 66 13.74 28.43 32.05
CA PHE A 66 13.65 27.13 31.37
C PHE A 66 14.61 26.10 31.98
N SER A 67 14.24 24.83 31.88
CA SER A 67 15.12 23.68 32.16
C SER A 67 15.57 23.04 30.85
N VAL A 68 16.77 22.45 30.86
CA VAL A 68 17.28 21.67 29.71
C VAL A 68 17.18 20.20 30.07
N GLU A 69 16.26 19.51 29.40
CA GLU A 69 16.03 18.07 29.61
C GLU A 69 16.63 17.24 28.46
N PRO A 70 17.22 16.07 28.76
CA PRO A 70 17.78 15.21 27.74
C PRO A 70 16.69 14.39 27.04
N ASN A 71 16.76 14.29 25.71
CA ASN A 71 15.93 13.38 24.94
C ASN A 71 16.55 11.97 24.94
N ASN A 72 16.01 11.05 25.73
CA ASN A 72 16.40 9.64 25.68
C ASN A 72 15.65 8.93 24.55
N ALA A 73 16.30 8.81 23.38
CA ALA A 73 15.71 8.20 22.18
C ALA A 73 15.16 6.78 22.44
N GLY A 74 15.86 5.96 23.23
CA GLY A 74 15.39 4.60 23.55
C GLY A 74 14.08 4.59 24.33
N GLN A 75 13.91 5.52 25.27
CA GLN A 75 12.64 5.66 26.02
C GLN A 75 11.53 6.24 25.15
N LEU A 76 11.84 7.28 24.37
CA LEU A 76 10.89 7.93 23.45
C LEU A 76 10.29 6.94 22.45
N VAL A 77 11.14 6.12 21.83
CA VAL A 77 10.71 5.08 20.88
C VAL A 77 9.86 4.01 21.58
N ARG A 78 10.23 3.58 22.80
CA ARG A 78 9.42 2.62 23.60
C ARG A 78 8.05 3.17 23.97
N THR A 79 7.97 4.46 24.33
CA THR A 79 6.69 5.09 24.65
C THR A 79 5.82 5.23 23.40
N ALA A 80 6.40 5.68 22.29
CA ALA A 80 5.69 5.76 21.01
C ALA A 80 5.19 4.39 20.53
N SER A 81 6.02 3.35 20.64
CA SER A 81 5.66 1.98 20.28
C SER A 81 4.51 1.44 21.12
N SER A 82 4.57 1.62 22.43
CA SER A 82 3.51 1.17 23.34
C SER A 82 2.18 1.90 23.09
N ASN A 83 2.22 3.21 22.79
CA ASN A 83 1.02 3.97 22.46
C ASN A 83 0.37 3.49 21.16
N ILE A 84 1.16 3.25 20.12
CA ILE A 84 0.66 2.74 18.83
C ILE A 84 0.14 1.31 19.00
N GLU A 85 0.83 0.47 19.77
CA GLU A 85 0.35 -0.87 20.12
C GLU A 85 -1.02 -0.82 20.79
N ASN A 86 -1.20 0.02 21.82
CA ASN A 86 -2.48 0.17 22.52
C ASN A 86 -3.60 0.65 21.58
N LEU A 87 -3.31 1.62 20.70
CA LEU A 87 -4.27 2.09 19.70
C LEU A 87 -4.74 0.95 18.80
N LEU A 88 -3.80 0.16 18.26
CA LEU A 88 -4.11 -0.93 17.34
C LEU A 88 -4.79 -2.11 18.07
N LEU A 89 -4.44 -2.38 19.33
CA LEU A 89 -5.10 -3.38 20.17
C LEU A 89 -6.56 -3.00 20.46
N ASN A 90 -6.84 -1.74 20.79
CA ASN A 90 -8.22 -1.26 21.00
C ASN A 90 -9.08 -1.44 19.74
N ARG A 91 -8.52 -1.10 18.56
CA ARG A 91 -9.18 -1.31 17.26
C ARG A 91 -9.38 -2.80 16.94
N SER A 92 -8.40 -3.64 17.28
CA SER A 92 -8.49 -5.09 17.13
C SER A 92 -9.61 -5.70 18.00
N MET A 93 -9.84 -5.18 19.21
CA MET A 93 -10.93 -5.63 20.07
C MET A 93 -12.30 -5.28 19.47
N ALA A 94 -12.48 -4.05 18.97
CA ALA A 94 -13.71 -3.64 18.29
C ALA A 94 -14.03 -4.53 17.07
N LEU A 95 -13.01 -4.86 16.25
CA LEU A 95 -13.16 -5.79 15.12
C LEU A 95 -13.60 -7.20 15.55
N LYS A 96 -13.00 -7.74 16.61
CA LYS A 96 -13.34 -9.08 17.13
C LYS A 96 -14.78 -9.14 17.63
N ASN A 97 -15.25 -8.08 18.29
CA ASN A 97 -16.63 -7.94 18.73
C ASN A 97 -17.59 -7.90 17.53
N LEU A 98 -17.29 -7.08 16.51
CA LEU A 98 -18.09 -7.00 15.27
C LEU A 98 -18.16 -8.32 14.52
N ALA A 99 -17.01 -8.97 14.32
CA ALA A 99 -16.97 -10.24 13.59
C ALA A 99 -17.73 -11.34 14.33
N THR A 100 -17.65 -11.39 15.66
CA THR A 100 -18.39 -12.37 16.46
C THR A 100 -19.89 -12.10 16.41
N ALA A 101 -20.31 -10.84 16.51
CA ALA A 101 -21.72 -10.47 16.40
C ALA A 101 -22.29 -10.78 15.02
N ALA A 102 -21.56 -10.47 13.94
CA ALA A 102 -21.99 -10.76 12.57
C ALA A 102 -22.22 -12.26 12.31
N GLU A 103 -21.34 -13.12 12.84
CA GLU A 103 -21.51 -14.56 12.73
C GLU A 103 -22.75 -15.09 13.45
N THR A 104 -23.06 -14.52 14.62
CA THR A 104 -24.26 -14.87 15.39
C THR A 104 -25.51 -14.39 14.68
N PHE A 105 -25.57 -13.12 14.26
CA PHE A 105 -26.74 -12.55 13.59
C PHE A 105 -27.08 -13.28 12.30
N GLN A 106 -26.07 -13.66 11.50
CA GLN A 106 -26.33 -14.40 10.28
C GLN A 106 -26.70 -15.86 10.53
N MET A 107 -26.28 -16.45 11.64
CA MET A 107 -26.71 -17.80 12.04
C MET A 107 -28.18 -17.82 12.47
N GLU A 108 -28.65 -16.74 13.10
CA GLU A 108 -30.04 -16.58 13.54
C GLU A 108 -30.99 -16.13 12.41
N HIS A 109 -30.43 -15.58 11.32
CA HIS A 109 -31.20 -15.09 10.18
C HIS A 109 -31.92 -16.21 9.44
N GLN A 110 -33.19 -15.96 9.09
CA GLN A 110 -33.99 -16.86 8.25
C GLN A 110 -34.09 -16.29 6.84
N TRP A 111 -33.70 -17.10 5.86
CA TRP A 111 -33.76 -16.71 4.46
C TRP A 111 -35.21 -16.47 4.01
N LYS A 112 -35.48 -15.30 3.44
CA LYS A 112 -36.78 -14.92 2.86
C LYS A 112 -36.66 -14.78 1.36
N ASN A 113 -37.54 -15.43 0.60
CA ASN A 113 -37.58 -15.32 -0.86
C ASN A 113 -38.33 -14.08 -1.32
N ASP A 114 -39.43 -13.74 -0.63
CA ASP A 114 -40.26 -12.60 -0.97
C ASP A 114 -40.23 -11.59 0.18
N PHE A 115 -39.67 -10.43 -0.13
CA PHE A 115 -39.86 -9.22 0.66
C PHE A 115 -41.04 -8.52 -0.02
N GLY A 116 -42.20 -8.43 0.63
CA GLY A 116 -43.43 -7.84 0.06
C GLY A 116 -43.27 -6.35 -0.27
N GLU A 117 -44.38 -5.62 -0.37
CA GLU A 117 -44.34 -4.15 -0.59
C GLU A 117 -43.62 -3.40 0.56
N ASP A 118 -43.61 -3.99 1.76
CA ASP A 118 -42.80 -3.56 2.91
C ASP A 118 -41.34 -3.98 2.70
N GLY A 119 -40.61 -3.18 1.91
CA GLY A 119 -39.17 -3.31 1.71
C GLY A 119 -38.36 -3.01 2.99
N ILE A 120 -37.07 -3.30 2.93
CA ILE A 120 -36.18 -3.11 4.08
C ILE A 120 -35.83 -1.64 4.23
N ALA A 121 -36.00 -1.08 5.43
CA ALA A 121 -35.58 0.28 5.75
C ALA A 121 -34.05 0.37 5.91
N TYR A 122 -33.38 1.09 5.01
CA TYR A 122 -31.95 1.41 5.08
C TYR A 122 -31.64 2.75 4.39
N TYR A 123 -30.46 3.31 4.66
CA TYR A 123 -29.93 4.47 3.95
C TYR A 123 -28.94 4.02 2.87
N ASN A 124 -29.25 4.32 1.60
CA ASN A 124 -28.34 4.09 0.49
C ASN A 124 -27.41 5.30 0.33
N ALA A 125 -26.10 5.07 0.42
CA ALA A 125 -25.08 6.11 0.37
C ALA A 125 -25.05 6.90 -0.95
N LYS A 126 -25.51 6.30 -2.06
CA LYS A 126 -25.48 6.91 -3.39
C LYS A 126 -26.70 7.77 -3.70
N ASP A 127 -27.70 7.76 -2.82
CA ASP A 127 -28.93 8.50 -3.06
C ASP A 127 -28.68 10.00 -2.97
N SER A 128 -29.27 10.73 -3.93
CA SER A 128 -29.28 12.18 -3.89
C SER A 128 -30.14 12.66 -2.72
N LEU A 129 -29.60 13.60 -1.95
CA LEU A 129 -30.28 14.22 -0.82
C LEU A 129 -31.35 15.24 -1.27
N ASP A 130 -31.36 15.61 -2.57
CA ASP A 130 -32.17 16.71 -3.13
C ASP A 130 -33.49 16.25 -3.78
N VAL A 131 -33.85 14.96 -3.69
CA VAL A 131 -35.06 14.45 -4.37
C VAL A 131 -36.32 14.77 -3.56
N ASN A 132 -37.26 15.49 -4.18
CA ASN A 132 -38.60 15.77 -3.67
C ASN A 132 -39.31 14.48 -3.20
N GLU A 133 -40.17 14.60 -2.17
CA GLU A 133 -40.89 13.49 -1.51
C GLU A 133 -41.71 12.59 -2.45
N THR A 134 -41.98 13.02 -3.68
CA THR A 134 -42.90 12.37 -4.62
C THR A 134 -42.32 11.18 -5.41
N GLU A 135 -41.00 10.98 -5.44
CA GLU A 135 -40.34 9.87 -6.17
C GLU A 135 -39.60 8.86 -5.26
N ALA A 136 -39.58 9.11 -3.95
CA ALA A 136 -38.85 8.26 -3.01
C ALA A 136 -39.66 6.99 -2.70
N SER A 137 -39.07 5.82 -2.97
CA SER A 137 -39.56 4.57 -2.40
C SER A 137 -39.71 4.73 -0.88
N ASN A 138 -40.89 4.42 -0.33
CA ASN A 138 -41.27 4.59 1.09
C ASN A 138 -40.31 3.93 2.09
N ASN A 139 -39.35 3.12 1.63
CA ASN A 139 -38.45 2.30 2.45
C ASN A 139 -37.04 2.89 2.60
N ARG A 140 -36.76 4.12 2.14
CA ARG A 140 -35.42 4.74 2.23
C ARG A 140 -35.33 5.72 3.40
N ILE A 141 -34.32 5.54 4.25
CA ILE A 141 -34.06 6.41 5.42
C ILE A 141 -33.36 7.68 4.95
N ARG A 142 -33.78 8.84 5.45
CA ARG A 142 -33.10 10.13 5.23
C ARG A 142 -32.49 10.60 6.56
N PRO A 143 -31.20 10.31 6.81
CA PRO A 143 -30.53 10.74 8.02
C PRO A 143 -30.23 12.24 8.00
N GLU A 144 -30.28 12.88 9.16
CA GLU A 144 -29.73 14.23 9.36
C GLU A 144 -28.21 14.15 9.49
N PHE A 145 -27.50 14.96 8.71
CA PHE A 145 -26.05 15.00 8.71
C PHE A 145 -25.51 16.25 9.39
N ASN A 146 -24.46 16.07 10.19
CA ASN A 146 -23.71 17.15 10.82
C ASN A 146 -22.25 17.07 10.39
N GLU A 147 -21.60 18.22 10.17
CA GLU A 147 -20.18 18.29 9.86
C GLU A 147 -19.34 17.79 11.05
N ASP A 148 -18.47 16.80 10.79
CA ASP A 148 -17.59 16.24 11.81
C ASP A 148 -16.11 16.51 11.47
N PRO A 149 -15.35 17.19 12.35
CA PRO A 149 -13.94 17.50 12.12
C PRO A 149 -13.03 16.27 12.00
N ALA A 150 -13.36 15.15 12.65
CA ALA A 150 -12.56 13.93 12.58
C ALA A 150 -12.70 13.27 11.21
N PHE A 151 -13.90 13.30 10.62
CA PHE A 151 -14.18 12.72 9.30
C PHE A 151 -13.99 13.72 8.15
N LYS A 152 -13.88 15.02 8.44
CA LYS A 152 -13.75 16.13 7.47
C LYS A 152 -14.92 16.18 6.47
N ARG A 153 -16.10 15.71 6.90
CA ARG A 153 -17.30 15.59 6.07
C ARG A 153 -18.58 15.50 6.92
N PRO A 154 -19.77 15.68 6.31
CA PRO A 154 -21.04 15.49 6.99
C PRO A 154 -21.30 14.01 7.30
N VAL A 155 -21.57 13.69 8.57
CA VAL A 155 -21.86 12.34 9.06
C VAL A 155 -23.10 12.31 9.95
N SER A 156 -23.72 11.13 10.04
CA SER A 156 -24.85 10.86 10.92
C SER A 156 -24.57 9.65 11.79
N TYR A 157 -24.52 9.88 13.10
CA TYR A 157 -24.24 8.84 14.10
C TYR A 157 -25.46 7.97 14.44
N ASN A 158 -26.64 8.33 13.95
CA ASN A 158 -27.89 7.61 14.25
C ASN A 158 -28.08 6.37 13.37
N HIS A 159 -27.47 6.34 12.19
CA HIS A 159 -27.70 5.30 11.19
C HIS A 159 -26.40 4.80 10.56
N THR A 160 -26.48 3.65 9.91
CA THR A 160 -25.46 3.11 9.01
C THR A 160 -25.75 3.50 7.56
N ALA A 161 -24.71 3.68 6.76
CA ALA A 161 -24.84 3.84 5.32
C ALA A 161 -24.50 2.54 4.59
N VAL A 162 -25.20 2.30 3.47
CA VAL A 162 -24.96 1.13 2.63
C VAL A 162 -24.50 1.57 1.25
N HIS A 163 -23.38 1.03 0.80
CA HIS A 163 -22.89 1.12 -0.57
C HIS A 163 -23.19 -0.17 -1.32
N ILE A 164 -23.81 -0.05 -2.49
CA ILE A 164 -24.05 -1.14 -3.43
C ILE A 164 -23.32 -0.79 -4.74
N PRO A 165 -22.44 -1.66 -5.25
CA PRO A 165 -21.80 -1.47 -6.55
C PRO A 165 -22.81 -1.27 -7.69
N THR A 166 -22.46 -0.43 -8.66
CA THR A 166 -23.37 0.00 -9.74
C THR A 166 -23.81 -1.14 -10.68
N ASP A 167 -23.01 -2.21 -10.74
CA ASP A 167 -23.26 -3.43 -11.52
C ASP A 167 -24.14 -4.47 -10.79
N ILE A 168 -24.53 -4.20 -9.54
CA ILE A 168 -25.36 -5.08 -8.71
C ILE A 168 -26.76 -4.48 -8.54
N TYR A 169 -27.79 -5.28 -8.83
CA TYR A 169 -29.18 -4.86 -8.65
C TYR A 169 -29.60 -4.94 -7.17
N GLU A 170 -29.98 -3.80 -6.59
CA GLU A 170 -30.35 -3.67 -5.16
C GLU A 170 -31.60 -4.47 -4.78
N GLY A 171 -32.53 -4.69 -5.71
CA GLY A 171 -33.77 -5.46 -5.48
C GLY A 171 -33.61 -6.97 -5.59
N SER A 172 -32.38 -7.47 -5.79
CA SER A 172 -32.12 -8.91 -5.81
C SER A 172 -32.39 -9.53 -4.44
N THR A 173 -33.01 -10.71 -4.39
CA THR A 173 -33.32 -11.43 -3.14
C THR A 173 -32.09 -11.68 -2.28
N ILE A 174 -30.93 -11.90 -2.91
CA ILE A 174 -29.63 -12.06 -2.24
C ILE A 174 -29.25 -10.77 -1.49
N ILE A 175 -29.37 -9.63 -2.15
CA ILE A 175 -29.00 -8.32 -1.58
C ILE A 175 -30.00 -7.90 -0.49
N LEU A 176 -31.29 -8.16 -0.69
CA LEU A 176 -32.31 -7.89 0.31
C LEU A 176 -32.08 -8.72 1.59
N ASN A 177 -31.75 -10.02 1.47
CA ASN A 177 -31.40 -10.81 2.64
C ASN A 177 -30.16 -10.25 3.36
N GLU A 178 -29.13 -9.84 2.62
CA GLU A 178 -27.94 -9.19 3.19
C GLU A 178 -28.29 -7.90 3.94
N LEU A 179 -29.12 -7.03 3.35
CA LEU A 179 -29.60 -5.81 3.99
C LEU A 179 -30.38 -6.08 5.29
N SER A 180 -31.13 -7.18 5.33
CA SER A 180 -31.96 -7.58 6.46
C SER A 180 -31.11 -7.97 7.68
N TRP A 181 -30.19 -8.92 7.53
CA TRP A 181 -29.40 -9.40 8.67
C TRP A 181 -28.31 -8.42 9.08
N THR A 182 -27.70 -7.72 8.12
CA THR A 182 -26.65 -6.72 8.40
C THR A 182 -27.18 -5.49 9.14
N LYS A 183 -28.50 -5.28 9.19
CA LYS A 183 -29.12 -4.20 9.97
C LYS A 183 -28.80 -4.31 11.46
N ALA A 184 -28.70 -5.53 12.00
CA ALA A 184 -28.38 -5.77 13.41
C ALA A 184 -26.96 -5.30 13.79
N LEU A 185 -26.07 -5.08 12.81
CA LEU A 185 -24.72 -4.56 13.08
C LEU A 185 -24.73 -3.08 13.53
N GLU A 186 -25.79 -2.33 13.25
CA GLU A 186 -25.89 -0.92 13.63
C GLU A 186 -25.70 -0.68 15.13
N ASP A 187 -26.32 -1.52 15.97
CA ASP A 187 -26.21 -1.40 17.43
C ASP A 187 -24.78 -1.69 17.91
N VAL A 188 -24.09 -2.63 17.27
CA VAL A 188 -22.70 -2.97 17.60
C VAL A 188 -21.75 -1.86 17.14
N PHE A 189 -21.99 -1.27 15.97
CA PHE A 189 -21.20 -0.13 15.49
C PHE A 189 -21.31 1.07 16.43
N LYS A 190 -22.53 1.39 16.89
CA LYS A 190 -22.79 2.45 17.88
C LYS A 190 -22.06 2.16 19.18
N LYS A 191 -22.20 0.96 19.72
CA LYS A 191 -21.53 0.55 20.96
C LYS A 191 -20.00 0.68 20.90
N ASN A 192 -19.38 0.25 19.82
CA ASN A 192 -17.93 0.40 19.64
C ASN A 192 -17.48 1.87 19.66
N ARG A 193 -18.28 2.77 19.11
CA ARG A 193 -18.01 4.21 19.08
C ARG A 193 -18.27 4.87 20.43
N GLU A 194 -19.27 4.42 21.18
CA GLU A 194 -19.52 4.83 22.56
C GLU A 194 -18.36 4.44 23.48
N GLU A 195 -17.79 3.24 23.28
CA GLU A 195 -16.60 2.77 23.99
C GLU A 195 -15.34 3.52 23.57
N ASP A 196 -15.19 3.86 22.28
CA ASP A 196 -14.05 4.63 21.76
C ASP A 196 -14.46 5.78 20.79
N PRO A 197 -14.52 7.03 21.30
CA PRO A 197 -14.82 8.22 20.50
C PRO A 197 -13.72 8.66 19.52
N THR A 198 -12.62 7.92 19.39
CA THR A 198 -11.56 8.17 18.39
C THR A 198 -11.62 7.19 17.22
N LEU A 199 -12.60 6.29 17.20
CA LEU A 199 -12.79 5.28 16.16
C LEU A 199 -13.34 5.91 14.87
N LEU A 200 -12.65 5.70 13.75
CA LEU A 200 -13.03 6.19 12.42
C LEU A 200 -14.06 5.26 11.76
N TRP A 201 -13.97 5.05 10.45
CA TRP A 201 -14.90 4.18 9.73
C TRP A 201 -14.85 2.75 10.26
N GLN A 202 -16.04 2.22 10.56
CA GLN A 202 -16.28 0.80 10.75
C GLN A 202 -17.03 0.30 9.53
N VAL A 203 -16.54 -0.75 8.88
CA VAL A 203 -17.14 -1.26 7.65
C VAL A 203 -17.25 -2.79 7.67
N PHE A 204 -18.40 -3.27 7.22
CA PHE A 204 -18.60 -4.66 6.84
C PHE A 204 -18.69 -4.73 5.31
N GLY A 205 -17.72 -5.39 4.68
CA GLY A 205 -17.80 -5.75 3.27
C GLY A 205 -18.36 -7.17 3.13
N SER A 206 -19.52 -7.31 2.51
CA SER A 206 -20.15 -8.61 2.23
C SER A 206 -19.49 -9.28 1.02
N ALA A 207 -19.47 -10.61 1.01
CA ALA A 207 -19.06 -11.42 -0.14
C ALA A 207 -19.97 -11.19 -1.37
N THR A 208 -21.18 -10.67 -1.15
CA THR A 208 -22.10 -10.27 -2.23
C THR A 208 -21.72 -8.97 -2.93
N GLY A 209 -20.78 -8.19 -2.38
CA GLY A 209 -20.36 -6.88 -2.91
C GLY A 209 -20.96 -5.68 -2.18
N LEU A 210 -21.99 -5.89 -1.36
CA LEU A 210 -22.58 -4.85 -0.50
C LEU A 210 -21.58 -4.44 0.60
N ALA A 211 -21.45 -3.14 0.86
CA ALA A 211 -20.69 -2.64 2.00
C ALA A 211 -21.57 -1.79 2.92
N ARG A 212 -21.55 -2.08 4.22
CA ARG A 212 -22.24 -1.26 5.24
C ARG A 212 -21.20 -0.61 6.13
N TYR A 213 -21.27 0.71 6.30
CA TYR A 213 -20.32 1.46 7.11
C TYR A 213 -21.01 2.41 8.10
N TYR A 214 -20.28 2.73 9.17
CA TYR A 214 -20.70 3.61 10.26
C TYR A 214 -19.58 4.62 10.61
N PRO A 215 -19.91 5.89 10.91
CA PRO A 215 -21.24 6.51 10.83
C PRO A 215 -21.77 6.63 9.39
N ALA A 216 -23.06 6.93 9.21
CA ALA A 216 -23.60 7.16 7.88
C ALA A 216 -23.04 8.46 7.29
N SER A 217 -22.65 8.44 6.02
CA SER A 217 -22.25 9.61 5.24
C SER A 217 -22.72 9.40 3.80
N PRO A 218 -23.12 10.46 3.08
CA PRO A 218 -23.30 10.36 1.64
C PRO A 218 -22.00 9.88 1.00
N TRP A 219 -22.13 9.10 -0.08
CA TRP A 219 -20.99 8.69 -0.90
C TRP A 219 -20.36 9.91 -1.55
N VAL A 220 -19.09 9.79 -1.95
CA VAL A 220 -18.35 10.89 -2.60
C VAL A 220 -19.15 11.43 -3.79
N ASP A 221 -19.30 12.76 -3.78
CA ASP A 221 -20.35 13.52 -4.44
C ASP A 221 -20.42 13.26 -5.96
N THR A 222 -21.38 12.43 -6.38
CA THR A 222 -21.69 12.19 -7.80
C THR A 222 -22.32 13.41 -8.45
N SER A 223 -22.83 14.39 -7.67
CA SER A 223 -23.44 15.62 -8.21
C SER A 223 -22.40 16.60 -8.76
N LYS A 224 -21.18 16.62 -8.21
CA LYS A 224 -20.08 17.49 -8.67
C LYS A 224 -19.38 16.98 -9.93
N THR A 225 -19.50 15.68 -10.23
CA THR A 225 -18.98 15.07 -11.47
C THR A 225 -19.96 14.05 -12.03
N PRO A 226 -21.07 14.48 -12.66
CA PRO A 226 -22.10 13.56 -13.16
C PRO A 226 -21.62 12.57 -14.24
N SER A 227 -20.44 12.82 -14.84
CA SER A 227 -19.80 11.93 -15.81
C SER A 227 -18.90 10.84 -15.20
N LYS A 228 -18.61 10.90 -13.89
CA LYS A 228 -17.73 9.93 -13.23
C LYS A 228 -18.57 8.81 -12.61
N ILE A 229 -18.68 7.70 -13.34
CA ILE A 229 -19.35 6.49 -12.85
C ILE A 229 -18.58 5.93 -11.66
N ASP A 230 -19.28 5.63 -10.57
CA ASP A 230 -18.71 4.92 -9.43
C ASP A 230 -18.42 3.45 -9.80
N LEU A 231 -17.14 3.10 -9.82
CA LEU A 231 -16.62 1.76 -10.05
C LEU A 231 -16.14 1.08 -8.76
N TYR A 232 -16.49 1.62 -7.59
CA TYR A 232 -16.16 1.03 -6.31
C TYR A 232 -16.84 -0.33 -6.14
N ASP A 233 -16.05 -1.32 -5.73
CA ASP A 233 -16.49 -2.64 -5.29
C ASP A 233 -15.65 -3.01 -4.06
N VAL A 234 -16.32 -3.38 -2.97
CA VAL A 234 -15.66 -3.69 -1.70
C VAL A 234 -14.72 -4.87 -1.82
N ARG A 235 -15.06 -5.85 -2.67
CA ARG A 235 -14.30 -7.10 -2.84
C ARG A 235 -12.96 -6.89 -3.52
N ARG A 236 -12.81 -5.77 -4.22
CA ARG A 236 -11.58 -5.34 -4.90
C ARG A 236 -10.63 -4.56 -4.01
N ARG A 237 -11.07 -4.17 -2.82
CA ARG A 237 -10.26 -3.34 -1.94
C ARG A 237 -9.12 -4.18 -1.35
N PRO A 238 -7.89 -3.64 -1.28
CA PRO A 238 -6.76 -4.37 -0.70
C PRO A 238 -7.06 -4.93 0.69
N TRP A 239 -7.77 -4.16 1.52
CA TRP A 239 -8.19 -4.59 2.86
C TRP A 239 -9.12 -5.82 2.83
N TYR A 240 -10.05 -5.88 1.88
CA TYR A 240 -10.94 -7.03 1.74
C TYR A 240 -10.16 -8.25 1.29
N ILE A 241 -9.31 -8.12 0.26
CA ILE A 241 -8.54 -9.21 -0.32
C ILE A 241 -7.62 -9.86 0.73
N GLN A 242 -6.91 -9.02 1.50
CA GLN A 242 -6.01 -9.45 2.56
C GLN A 242 -6.76 -10.20 3.68
N GLY A 243 -7.97 -9.73 4.05
CA GLY A 243 -8.81 -10.43 5.03
C GLY A 243 -9.49 -11.70 4.49
N ALA A 244 -9.72 -11.80 3.19
CA ALA A 244 -10.47 -12.88 2.56
C ALA A 244 -9.62 -14.13 2.26
N ALA A 245 -8.32 -13.97 2.01
CA ALA A 245 -7.44 -15.08 1.67
C ALA A 245 -6.02 -14.88 2.20
N SER A 246 -5.31 -15.99 2.43
CA SER A 246 -3.90 -15.96 2.81
C SER A 246 -2.99 -15.71 1.60
N PRO A 247 -1.75 -15.20 1.82
CA PRO A 247 -0.78 -14.95 0.74
C PRO A 247 -0.58 -16.14 -0.19
N LYS A 248 -0.31 -15.88 -1.47
CA LYS A 248 -0.24 -16.91 -2.50
C LYS A 248 0.91 -16.74 -3.50
N ASP A 249 1.45 -17.88 -3.91
CA ASP A 249 2.33 -18.03 -5.05
C ASP A 249 1.49 -18.42 -6.26
N MET A 250 1.30 -17.46 -7.17
CA MET A 250 0.41 -17.59 -8.32
C MET A 250 1.18 -17.60 -9.63
N LEU A 251 0.96 -18.63 -10.44
CA LEU A 251 1.44 -18.64 -11.83
C LEU A 251 0.28 -18.50 -12.80
N ILE A 252 0.34 -17.51 -13.67
CA ILE A 252 -0.65 -17.30 -14.73
C ILE A 252 -0.12 -17.89 -16.02
N LEU A 253 -0.85 -18.88 -16.55
CA LEU A 253 -0.65 -19.49 -17.85
C LEU A 253 -1.63 -18.89 -18.86
N VAL A 254 -1.10 -18.33 -19.93
CA VAL A 254 -1.87 -17.75 -21.04
C VAL A 254 -1.70 -18.61 -22.27
N ASP A 255 -2.80 -19.16 -22.78
CA ASP A 255 -2.81 -19.81 -24.08
C ASP A 255 -2.59 -18.75 -25.17
N ALA A 256 -1.55 -18.94 -25.97
CA ALA A 256 -1.16 -18.07 -27.09
C ALA A 256 -1.17 -18.84 -28.43
N SER A 257 -1.98 -19.89 -28.52
CA SER A 257 -2.25 -20.61 -29.77
C SER A 257 -3.00 -19.76 -30.81
N GLY A 258 -3.11 -20.25 -32.04
CA GLY A 258 -3.82 -19.54 -33.10
C GLY A 258 -5.33 -19.39 -32.87
N SER A 259 -5.96 -20.28 -32.09
CA SER A 259 -7.41 -20.30 -31.85
C SER A 259 -7.88 -19.07 -31.05
N VAL A 260 -7.09 -18.66 -30.06
CA VAL A 260 -7.39 -17.49 -29.23
C VAL A 260 -7.21 -16.15 -29.97
N SER A 261 -6.75 -16.13 -31.23
CA SER A 261 -6.48 -14.89 -31.96
C SER A 261 -7.75 -14.02 -32.13
N GLY A 262 -7.58 -12.70 -32.10
CA GLY A 262 -8.69 -11.74 -32.22
C GLY A 262 -9.29 -11.34 -30.86
N LEU A 263 -10.62 -11.46 -30.73
CA LEU A 263 -11.37 -10.97 -29.55
C LEU A 263 -10.99 -11.73 -28.27
N THR A 264 -10.80 -13.05 -28.36
CA THR A 264 -10.49 -13.88 -27.20
C THR A 264 -9.17 -13.49 -26.55
N LEU A 265 -8.09 -13.32 -27.33
CA LEU A 265 -6.82 -12.85 -26.81
C LEU A 265 -6.94 -11.46 -26.18
N LYS A 266 -7.76 -10.55 -26.73
CA LYS A 266 -8.01 -9.24 -26.13
C LYS A 266 -8.70 -9.37 -24.76
N LEU A 267 -9.68 -10.27 -24.64
CA LEU A 267 -10.34 -10.58 -23.37
C LEU A 267 -9.39 -11.23 -22.37
N ILE A 268 -8.53 -12.16 -22.81
CA ILE A 268 -7.51 -12.79 -21.95
C ILE A 268 -6.54 -11.75 -21.41
N ARG A 269 -5.97 -10.88 -22.26
CA ARG A 269 -5.05 -9.81 -21.83
C ARG A 269 -5.70 -8.90 -20.79
N THR A 270 -6.96 -8.54 -21.00
CA THR A 270 -7.72 -7.71 -20.05
C THR A 270 -7.98 -8.47 -18.75
N SER A 271 -8.33 -9.76 -18.82
CA SER A 271 -8.61 -10.60 -17.65
C SER A 271 -7.37 -10.84 -16.80
N VAL A 272 -6.21 -11.07 -17.42
CA VAL A 272 -4.94 -11.20 -16.70
C VAL A 272 -4.56 -9.88 -16.03
N ASN A 273 -4.78 -8.75 -16.70
CA ASN A 273 -4.53 -7.43 -16.09
C ASN A 273 -5.42 -7.19 -14.87
N GLU A 274 -6.71 -7.48 -14.94
CA GLU A 274 -7.64 -7.37 -13.81
C GLU A 274 -7.28 -8.37 -12.70
N MET A 275 -6.85 -9.59 -13.05
CA MET A 275 -6.40 -10.60 -12.09
C MET A 275 -5.15 -10.12 -11.32
N LEU A 276 -4.19 -9.47 -11.99
CA LEU A 276 -3.03 -8.88 -11.34
C LEU A 276 -3.41 -7.76 -10.35
N GLU A 277 -4.53 -7.05 -10.55
CA GLU A 277 -5.02 -6.07 -9.57
C GLU A 277 -5.49 -6.71 -8.26
N THR A 278 -5.85 -8.00 -8.28
CA THR A 278 -6.26 -8.73 -7.07
C THR A 278 -5.08 -9.18 -6.20
N LEU A 279 -3.84 -8.94 -6.63
CA LEU A 279 -2.65 -9.34 -5.91
C LEU A 279 -2.13 -8.22 -5.01
N SER A 280 -1.79 -8.60 -3.79
CA SER A 280 -1.18 -7.78 -2.74
C SER A 280 0.35 -7.90 -2.76
N ASP A 281 1.05 -7.03 -2.03
CA ASP A 281 2.51 -7.07 -1.95
C ASP A 281 3.07 -8.34 -1.28
N ASP A 282 2.27 -9.05 -0.48
CA ASP A 282 2.67 -10.33 0.13
C ASP A 282 2.53 -11.52 -0.83
N ASP A 283 1.92 -11.31 -2.00
CA ASP A 283 1.74 -12.32 -3.03
C ASP A 283 2.94 -12.36 -3.99
N TYR A 284 3.21 -13.54 -4.54
CA TYR A 284 4.25 -13.73 -5.56
C TYR A 284 3.63 -14.21 -6.86
N VAL A 285 4.04 -13.62 -7.97
CA VAL A 285 3.44 -13.87 -9.27
C VAL A 285 4.46 -13.91 -10.40
N ASN A 286 4.15 -14.71 -11.42
CA ASN A 286 4.77 -14.63 -12.73
C ASN A 286 3.74 -14.99 -13.80
N VAL A 287 3.94 -14.48 -15.01
CA VAL A 287 3.05 -14.68 -16.14
C VAL A 287 3.81 -15.31 -17.30
N VAL A 288 3.24 -16.38 -17.83
CA VAL A 288 3.84 -17.21 -18.86
C VAL A 288 2.81 -17.45 -19.94
N SER A 289 3.24 -17.35 -21.19
CA SER A 289 2.44 -17.69 -22.37
C SER A 289 2.95 -18.99 -22.98
N PHE A 290 2.07 -19.79 -23.55
CA PHE A 290 2.47 -21.03 -24.20
C PHE A 290 1.71 -21.27 -25.51
N ASN A 291 2.40 -21.90 -26.44
CA ASN A 291 1.86 -22.45 -27.68
C ASN A 291 2.51 -23.82 -27.94
N VAL A 292 3.37 -23.94 -28.95
CA VAL A 292 4.26 -25.09 -29.17
C VAL A 292 5.40 -25.12 -28.14
N ASN A 293 5.83 -23.94 -27.70
CA ASN A 293 6.86 -23.73 -26.68
C ASN A 293 6.35 -22.75 -25.62
N VAL A 294 7.07 -22.67 -24.50
CA VAL A 294 6.73 -21.80 -23.38
C VAL A 294 7.56 -20.51 -23.48
N ASN A 295 6.88 -19.37 -23.51
CA ASN A 295 7.48 -18.04 -23.59
C ASN A 295 7.12 -17.23 -22.35
N LYS A 296 8.11 -16.59 -21.74
CA LYS A 296 7.90 -15.71 -20.57
C LYS A 296 7.27 -14.40 -21.05
N ALA A 297 6.25 -13.90 -20.34
CA ALA A 297 5.58 -12.66 -20.73
C ALA A 297 6.44 -11.41 -20.44
N ALA A 298 7.34 -11.50 -19.45
CA ALA A 298 8.23 -10.41 -19.03
C ALA A 298 9.67 -10.90 -18.84
N CYS A 299 10.56 -10.00 -18.41
CA CYS A 299 11.97 -10.28 -18.15
C CYS A 299 12.23 -11.16 -16.91
N PHE A 300 11.18 -11.49 -16.13
CA PHE A 300 11.30 -12.28 -14.91
C PHE A 300 11.52 -13.77 -15.20
N LYS A 301 12.49 -14.37 -14.50
CA LYS A 301 12.83 -15.79 -14.66
C LYS A 301 12.09 -16.72 -13.69
N HIS A 302 11.59 -16.18 -12.59
CA HIS A 302 10.94 -16.85 -11.45
C HIS A 302 9.77 -16.00 -10.95
N LEU A 303 9.03 -16.52 -9.95
CA LEU A 303 7.98 -15.78 -9.24
C LEU A 303 8.55 -14.56 -8.53
N VAL A 304 8.03 -13.38 -8.80
CA VAL A 304 8.44 -12.12 -8.18
C VAL A 304 7.34 -11.57 -7.28
N GLN A 305 7.72 -10.79 -6.28
CA GLN A 305 6.76 -10.11 -5.41
C GLN A 305 5.83 -9.22 -6.25
N ALA A 306 4.53 -9.28 -5.98
CA ALA A 306 3.48 -8.59 -6.74
C ALA A 306 3.35 -7.11 -6.33
N ASN A 307 4.48 -6.40 -6.22
CA ASN A 307 4.51 -4.96 -5.95
C ASN A 307 4.01 -4.15 -7.15
N VAL A 308 3.70 -2.86 -6.93
CA VAL A 308 3.15 -1.96 -7.97
C VAL A 308 4.04 -1.91 -9.22
N ARG A 309 5.37 -1.92 -9.06
CA ARG A 309 6.34 -1.86 -10.16
C ARG A 309 6.36 -3.15 -10.99
N ASN A 310 6.45 -4.31 -10.34
CA ASN A 310 6.51 -5.62 -10.99
C ASN A 310 5.19 -5.95 -11.67
N LYS A 311 4.06 -5.65 -11.02
CA LYS A 311 2.73 -5.77 -11.64
C LYS A 311 2.63 -4.94 -12.91
N LYS A 312 3.15 -3.71 -12.91
CA LYS A 312 3.17 -2.86 -14.12
C LYS A 312 3.98 -3.51 -15.26
N ILE A 313 5.19 -4.00 -14.97
CA ILE A 313 6.03 -4.69 -15.96
C ILE A 313 5.33 -5.94 -16.52
N LEU A 314 4.66 -6.72 -15.67
CA LEU A 314 3.89 -7.90 -16.07
C LEU A 314 2.69 -7.52 -16.95
N LYS A 315 1.93 -6.47 -16.57
CA LYS A 315 0.80 -5.96 -17.37
C LYS A 315 1.26 -5.51 -18.76
N ASP A 316 2.39 -4.79 -18.84
CA ASP A 316 2.95 -4.35 -20.12
C ASP A 316 3.42 -5.55 -20.98
N GLY A 317 4.04 -6.56 -20.36
CA GLY A 317 4.43 -7.81 -21.02
C GLY A 317 3.23 -8.59 -21.58
N VAL A 318 2.14 -8.67 -20.82
CA VAL A 318 0.89 -9.34 -21.23
C VAL A 318 0.27 -8.68 -22.46
N GLN A 319 0.32 -7.35 -22.56
CA GLN A 319 -0.23 -6.64 -23.71
C GLN A 319 0.50 -6.95 -25.03
N ASN A 320 1.77 -7.37 -24.95
CA ASN A 320 2.60 -7.69 -26.11
C ASN A 320 2.49 -9.16 -26.58
N ILE A 321 1.74 -10.02 -25.88
CA ILE A 321 1.61 -11.45 -26.23
C ILE A 321 0.88 -11.61 -27.58
N SER A 322 1.47 -12.26 -28.57
CA SER A 322 0.83 -12.55 -29.86
C SER A 322 0.42 -14.02 -30.01
N ALA A 323 -0.81 -14.27 -30.46
CA ALA A 323 -1.35 -15.61 -30.72
C ALA A 323 -0.80 -16.22 -32.03
N LYS A 324 -0.07 -17.35 -31.94
CA LYS A 324 0.47 -18.12 -33.08
C LYS A 324 0.71 -19.58 -32.69
N GLY A 325 0.54 -20.51 -33.63
CA GLY A 325 0.90 -21.92 -33.47
C GLY A 325 -0.20 -22.78 -32.82
N ILE A 326 0.16 -23.99 -32.41
CA ILE A 326 -0.73 -25.00 -31.84
C ILE A 326 -0.61 -24.99 -30.31
N THR A 327 -1.67 -25.34 -29.59
CA THR A 327 -1.71 -25.47 -28.13
C THR A 327 -0.99 -26.73 -27.65
N ASN A 328 -0.11 -26.60 -26.65
CA ASN A 328 0.50 -27.73 -25.95
C ASN A 328 0.39 -27.56 -24.43
N TYR A 329 -0.66 -28.16 -23.85
CA TYR A 329 -0.91 -28.09 -22.40
C TYR A 329 0.17 -28.78 -21.58
N LYS A 330 0.73 -29.91 -22.06
CA LYS A 330 1.74 -30.66 -21.32
C LYS A 330 2.96 -29.80 -20.99
N LYS A 331 3.53 -29.12 -22.00
CA LYS A 331 4.68 -28.22 -21.80
C LYS A 331 4.36 -27.02 -20.93
N GLY A 332 3.17 -26.43 -21.10
CA GLY A 332 2.73 -25.29 -20.29
C GLY A 332 2.66 -25.63 -18.80
N PHE A 333 2.03 -26.76 -18.46
CA PHE A 333 1.93 -27.21 -17.08
C PHE A 333 3.24 -27.74 -16.51
N GLU A 334 4.07 -28.43 -17.31
CA GLU A 334 5.40 -28.86 -16.87
C GLU A 334 6.25 -27.67 -16.41
N PHE A 335 6.36 -26.63 -17.24
CA PHE A 335 7.06 -25.41 -16.86
C PHE A 335 6.43 -24.75 -15.62
N ALA A 336 5.10 -24.79 -15.51
CA ALA A 336 4.42 -24.21 -14.36
C ALA A 336 4.77 -24.88 -13.03
N PHE A 337 4.82 -26.21 -13.02
CA PHE A 337 5.23 -26.96 -11.84
C PHE A 337 6.70 -26.74 -11.52
N GLU A 338 7.58 -26.70 -12.51
CA GLU A 338 9.00 -26.38 -12.31
C GLU A 338 9.20 -25.00 -11.66
N GLN A 339 8.44 -23.98 -12.09
CA GLN A 339 8.46 -22.65 -11.47
C GLN A 339 7.96 -22.67 -10.02
N LEU A 340 6.92 -23.44 -9.73
CA LEU A 340 6.36 -23.57 -8.38
C LEU A 340 7.16 -24.47 -7.44
N MET A 341 8.09 -25.27 -7.96
CA MET A 341 9.04 -26.09 -7.18
C MET A 341 10.41 -25.43 -7.02
N TYR A 342 10.64 -24.27 -7.64
CA TYR A 342 11.90 -23.53 -7.47
C TYR A 342 11.94 -22.85 -6.09
N ASP A 343 12.83 -23.33 -5.21
CA ASP A 343 12.91 -22.91 -3.81
C ASP A 343 14.02 -21.88 -3.52
N ASN A 344 14.92 -21.59 -4.48
CA ASN A 344 16.05 -20.68 -4.30
C ASN A 344 15.69 -19.18 -4.32
N VAL A 345 14.42 -18.82 -4.17
CA VAL A 345 13.92 -17.44 -4.23
C VAL A 345 12.98 -17.19 -3.06
N THR A 346 12.91 -15.95 -2.61
CA THR A 346 11.87 -15.48 -1.68
C THR A 346 10.48 -15.74 -2.24
N ARG A 347 9.58 -16.32 -1.43
CA ARG A 347 8.22 -16.72 -1.83
C ARG A 347 7.27 -16.58 -0.65
N ALA A 348 5.96 -16.55 -0.93
CA ALA A 348 4.94 -16.60 0.12
C ALA A 348 4.87 -17.98 0.77
N ASN A 349 5.12 -19.05 -0.01
CA ASN A 349 5.15 -20.45 0.42
C ASN A 349 3.90 -20.93 1.19
N CYS A 350 2.76 -20.28 0.95
CA CYS A 350 1.47 -20.62 1.55
C CYS A 350 0.58 -21.32 0.49
N ASN A 351 -0.29 -20.58 -0.21
CA ASN A 351 -1.09 -21.16 -1.29
C ASN A 351 -0.30 -21.22 -2.59
N LYS A 352 -0.17 -22.41 -3.20
CA LYS A 352 0.42 -22.57 -4.54
C LYS A 352 -0.69 -22.76 -5.57
N ILE A 353 -0.79 -21.85 -6.54
CA ILE A 353 -1.88 -21.86 -7.51
C ILE A 353 -1.39 -21.64 -8.95
N ILE A 354 -2.02 -22.34 -9.88
CA ILE A 354 -1.85 -22.14 -11.32
C ILE A 354 -3.20 -21.70 -11.89
N MET A 355 -3.21 -20.63 -12.68
CA MET A 355 -4.41 -20.17 -13.39
C MET A 355 -4.18 -20.23 -14.89
N LEU A 356 -5.01 -20.98 -15.60
CA LEU A 356 -4.96 -21.13 -17.05
C LEU A 356 -6.06 -20.30 -17.72
N PHE A 357 -5.69 -19.43 -18.65
CA PHE A 357 -6.61 -18.70 -19.53
C PHE A 357 -6.52 -19.26 -20.95
N THR A 358 -7.64 -19.78 -21.46
CA THR A 358 -7.74 -20.40 -22.81
C THR A 358 -9.16 -20.26 -23.37
N ASP A 359 -9.34 -20.54 -24.65
CA ASP A 359 -10.64 -20.68 -25.33
C ASP A 359 -11.15 -22.12 -25.38
N GLY A 360 -10.50 -23.07 -24.69
CA GLY A 360 -10.93 -24.46 -24.64
C GLY A 360 -9.79 -25.43 -24.94
N GLY A 361 -10.06 -26.73 -24.87
CA GLY A 361 -9.01 -27.70 -25.12
C GLY A 361 -9.54 -29.10 -25.31
N GLU A 362 -8.91 -29.85 -26.19
CA GLU A 362 -9.25 -31.26 -26.44
C GLU A 362 -8.48 -32.20 -25.50
N GLU A 363 -7.32 -31.78 -24.99
CA GLU A 363 -6.43 -32.62 -24.19
C GLU A 363 -6.51 -32.30 -22.68
N ARG A 364 -6.47 -33.34 -21.83
CA ARG A 364 -6.56 -33.23 -20.36
C ARG A 364 -5.21 -33.17 -19.62
N ALA A 365 -4.07 -33.37 -20.32
CA ALA A 365 -2.72 -33.37 -19.73
C ALA A 365 -2.58 -34.20 -18.42
N GLN A 366 -3.33 -35.31 -18.30
CA GLN A 366 -3.46 -36.11 -17.08
C GLN A 366 -2.12 -36.60 -16.53
N GLU A 367 -1.22 -37.05 -17.41
CA GLU A 367 0.13 -37.53 -17.08
C GLU A 367 0.93 -36.50 -16.25
N ILE A 368 0.78 -35.20 -16.55
CA ILE A 368 1.51 -34.13 -15.86
C ILE A 368 0.99 -33.95 -14.43
N PHE A 369 -0.32 -34.00 -14.24
CA PHE A 369 -0.92 -33.86 -12.90
C PHE A 369 -0.63 -35.06 -12.00
N GLU A 370 -0.60 -36.26 -12.56
CA GLU A 370 -0.23 -37.48 -11.82
C GLU A 370 1.24 -37.46 -11.39
N LYS A 371 2.13 -36.95 -12.25
CA LYS A 371 3.57 -36.83 -11.95
C LYS A 371 3.89 -35.72 -10.95
N TYR A 372 3.40 -34.50 -11.18
CA TYR A 372 3.82 -33.31 -10.42
C TYR A 372 2.88 -32.94 -9.26
N ASN A 373 1.61 -33.36 -9.27
CA ASN A 373 0.63 -33.00 -8.25
C ASN A 373 -0.18 -34.20 -7.69
N PRO A 374 0.46 -35.33 -7.31
CA PRO A 374 -0.24 -36.52 -6.85
C PRO A 374 -1.02 -36.29 -5.54
N HIS A 375 -0.59 -35.36 -4.70
CA HIS A 375 -1.25 -35.01 -3.43
C HIS A 375 -2.20 -33.81 -3.53
N LYS A 376 -2.32 -33.18 -4.71
CA LYS A 376 -3.21 -32.05 -4.96
C LYS A 376 -2.89 -30.87 -4.03
N THR A 377 -1.59 -30.58 -3.87
CA THR A 377 -1.06 -29.46 -3.08
C THR A 377 -1.18 -28.16 -3.85
N VAL A 378 -0.99 -28.20 -5.17
CA VAL A 378 -1.21 -27.07 -6.08
C VAL A 378 -2.66 -27.08 -6.55
N ARG A 379 -3.31 -25.91 -6.48
CA ARG A 379 -4.67 -25.73 -7.03
C ARG A 379 -4.62 -25.19 -8.44
N ILE A 380 -5.49 -25.70 -9.31
CA ILE A 380 -5.53 -25.30 -10.72
C ILE A 380 -6.89 -24.70 -11.05
N PHE A 381 -6.88 -23.44 -11.48
CA PHE A 381 -8.07 -22.73 -11.94
C PHE A 381 -8.01 -22.62 -13.46
N THR A 382 -9.15 -22.85 -14.11
CA THR A 382 -9.26 -22.77 -15.57
C THR A 382 -10.31 -21.75 -15.96
N PHE A 383 -9.94 -20.86 -16.88
CA PHE A 383 -10.78 -19.77 -17.39
C PHE A 383 -11.02 -20.02 -18.88
N SER A 384 -12.28 -20.28 -19.24
CA SER A 384 -12.75 -20.30 -20.63
C SER A 384 -13.11 -18.88 -21.04
N VAL A 385 -12.41 -18.31 -22.02
CA VAL A 385 -12.55 -16.90 -22.37
C VAL A 385 -13.08 -16.74 -23.79
N GLY A 386 -14.02 -15.80 -23.96
CA GLY A 386 -14.65 -15.49 -25.24
C GLY A 386 -15.83 -16.39 -25.56
N GLN A 387 -16.53 -16.05 -26.64
CA GLN A 387 -17.56 -16.90 -27.21
C GLN A 387 -16.93 -17.80 -28.27
N HIS A 388 -16.88 -19.10 -27.99
CA HIS A 388 -16.28 -20.10 -28.86
C HIS A 388 -17.06 -21.41 -28.79
N ASN A 389 -16.86 -22.26 -29.80
CA ASN A 389 -17.49 -23.58 -29.89
C ASN A 389 -16.54 -24.73 -29.50
N TYR A 390 -15.32 -24.42 -29.01
CA TYR A 390 -14.39 -25.43 -28.54
C TYR A 390 -14.90 -26.15 -27.28
N ASP A 391 -14.48 -27.41 -27.11
CA ASP A 391 -14.87 -28.22 -25.96
C ASP A 391 -14.28 -27.66 -24.65
N LYS A 392 -15.16 -27.51 -23.66
CA LYS A 392 -14.85 -27.03 -22.30
C LYS A 392 -14.67 -28.20 -21.32
N GLY A 393 -15.06 -29.41 -21.70
CA GLY A 393 -15.02 -30.60 -20.84
C GLY A 393 -13.62 -30.89 -20.26
N PRO A 394 -12.54 -30.86 -21.08
CA PRO A 394 -11.18 -31.10 -20.58
C PRO A 394 -10.72 -30.07 -19.55
N ILE A 395 -10.93 -28.77 -19.80
CA ILE A 395 -10.50 -27.71 -18.85
C ILE A 395 -11.33 -27.71 -17.57
N GLN A 396 -12.61 -28.08 -17.63
CA GLN A 396 -13.44 -28.30 -16.43
C GLN A 396 -12.90 -29.48 -15.61
N TRP A 397 -12.53 -30.57 -16.29
CA TRP A 397 -11.93 -31.73 -15.63
C TRP A 397 -10.63 -31.36 -14.90
N MET A 398 -9.75 -30.57 -15.54
CA MET A 398 -8.50 -30.12 -14.92
C MET A 398 -8.74 -29.37 -13.60
N ALA A 399 -9.72 -28.47 -13.57
CA ALA A 399 -10.07 -27.70 -12.37
C ALA A 399 -10.64 -28.61 -11.27
N CYS A 400 -11.58 -29.49 -11.61
CA CYS A 400 -12.22 -30.43 -10.68
C CYS A 400 -11.20 -31.39 -10.04
N THR A 401 -10.30 -31.98 -10.83
CA THR A 401 -9.30 -32.94 -10.34
C THR A 401 -8.28 -32.31 -9.40
N ASN A 402 -7.97 -31.02 -9.58
CA ASN A 402 -6.95 -30.30 -8.82
C ASN A 402 -7.52 -29.35 -7.74
N LYS A 403 -8.75 -29.59 -7.26
CA LYS A 403 -9.41 -28.80 -6.19
C LYS A 403 -9.42 -27.28 -6.45
N GLY A 404 -9.46 -26.88 -7.72
CA GLY A 404 -9.63 -25.48 -8.10
C GLY A 404 -11.08 -25.19 -8.47
N TYR A 405 -11.25 -24.34 -9.48
CA TYR A 405 -12.56 -23.93 -9.97
C TYR A 405 -12.50 -23.54 -11.43
N TYR A 406 -13.65 -23.62 -12.10
CA TYR A 406 -13.83 -23.29 -13.50
C TYR A 406 -14.62 -21.99 -13.62
N TYR A 407 -14.14 -21.07 -14.46
CA TYR A 407 -14.79 -19.79 -14.72
C TYR A 407 -14.97 -19.57 -16.22
N GLU A 408 -16.05 -18.88 -16.58
CA GLU A 408 -16.33 -18.53 -17.97
C GLU A 408 -16.44 -17.01 -18.14
N ILE A 409 -15.64 -16.45 -19.04
CA ILE A 409 -15.57 -15.00 -19.30
C ILE A 409 -16.02 -14.74 -20.76
N PRO A 410 -17.33 -14.58 -21.01
CA PRO A 410 -17.83 -14.36 -22.36
C PRO A 410 -17.59 -12.93 -22.87
N SER A 411 -17.46 -11.95 -21.97
CA SER A 411 -17.39 -10.52 -22.31
C SER A 411 -16.61 -9.72 -21.28
N ILE A 412 -16.33 -8.45 -21.60
CA ILE A 412 -15.58 -7.53 -20.71
C ILE A 412 -16.31 -7.32 -19.38
N GLY A 413 -17.65 -7.23 -19.39
CA GLY A 413 -18.44 -7.04 -18.17
C GLY A 413 -18.29 -8.20 -17.17
N ALA A 414 -18.11 -9.42 -17.66
CA ALA A 414 -17.94 -10.61 -16.83
C ALA A 414 -16.54 -10.73 -16.21
N ILE A 415 -15.52 -10.05 -16.78
CA ILE A 415 -14.14 -10.11 -16.29
C ILE A 415 -14.07 -9.71 -14.82
N ARG A 416 -14.74 -8.61 -14.47
CA ARG A 416 -14.64 -8.01 -13.13
C ARG A 416 -15.08 -8.98 -12.04
N ILE A 417 -16.16 -9.71 -12.25
CA ILE A 417 -16.75 -10.62 -11.25
C ILE A 417 -15.88 -11.89 -11.15
N ASN A 418 -15.64 -12.55 -12.28
CA ASN A 418 -14.98 -13.86 -12.32
C ASN A 418 -13.51 -13.83 -11.91
N THR A 419 -12.82 -12.69 -12.10
CA THR A 419 -11.40 -12.56 -11.69
C THR A 419 -11.22 -12.41 -10.18
N GLN A 420 -12.30 -12.31 -9.39
CA GLN A 420 -12.24 -12.17 -7.93
C GLN A 420 -12.77 -13.40 -7.18
N GLU A 421 -13.70 -14.14 -7.77
CA GLU A 421 -14.37 -15.29 -7.14
C GLU A 421 -13.41 -16.43 -6.73
N TYR A 422 -12.19 -16.47 -7.25
CA TYR A 422 -11.20 -17.45 -6.83
C TYR A 422 -10.82 -17.30 -5.35
N LEU A 423 -10.97 -16.10 -4.78
CA LEU A 423 -10.72 -15.84 -3.36
C LEU A 423 -11.65 -16.67 -2.46
N ASP A 424 -12.89 -16.91 -2.87
CA ASP A 424 -13.85 -17.75 -2.12
C ASP A 424 -13.35 -19.20 -2.01
N VAL A 425 -12.62 -19.68 -3.01
CA VAL A 425 -12.03 -21.02 -3.02
C VAL A 425 -10.77 -21.08 -2.15
N LEU A 426 -9.98 -20.00 -2.14
CA LEU A 426 -8.80 -19.87 -1.29
C LEU A 426 -9.14 -19.63 0.19
N GLY A 427 -10.29 -19.03 0.49
CA GLY A 427 -10.78 -18.82 1.85
C GLY A 427 -11.22 -20.11 2.55
N ARG A 428 -11.55 -21.19 1.83
CA ARG A 428 -12.13 -22.42 2.45
C ARG A 428 -11.27 -23.04 3.56
N PRO A 429 -9.95 -23.25 3.40
CA PRO A 429 -9.11 -23.77 4.48
C PRO A 429 -9.03 -22.82 5.68
N MET A 430 -9.12 -21.51 5.44
CA MET A 430 -9.12 -20.48 6.48
C MET A 430 -10.40 -20.58 7.33
N VAL A 431 -11.56 -20.75 6.69
CA VAL A 431 -12.85 -20.98 7.38
C VAL A 431 -12.80 -22.26 8.23
N LEU A 432 -12.19 -23.34 7.72
CA LEU A 432 -12.04 -24.60 8.45
C LEU A 432 -11.10 -24.50 9.66
N ALA A 433 -10.12 -23.59 9.64
CA ALA A 433 -9.23 -23.32 10.76
C ALA A 433 -9.90 -22.48 11.88
N ASP A 434 -11.05 -21.86 11.60
CA ASP A 434 -11.91 -21.10 12.52
C ASP A 434 -11.09 -20.16 13.43
N LYS A 435 -11.00 -20.42 14.74
CA LYS A 435 -10.32 -19.54 15.69
C LYS A 435 -8.85 -19.28 15.38
N LYS A 436 -8.13 -20.22 14.77
CA LYS A 436 -6.70 -20.04 14.43
C LYS A 436 -6.50 -19.05 13.29
N ALA A 437 -7.47 -18.96 12.38
CA ALA A 437 -7.45 -18.07 11.22
C ALA A 437 -7.93 -16.65 11.54
N LYS A 438 -8.66 -16.45 12.64
CA LYS A 438 -9.14 -15.13 13.07
C LYS A 438 -8.03 -14.28 13.69
N GLN A 439 -7.14 -13.79 12.85
CA GLN A 439 -6.08 -12.86 13.22
C GLN A 439 -6.35 -11.53 12.54
N VAL A 440 -6.20 -10.44 13.28
CA VAL A 440 -6.32 -9.10 12.69
C VAL A 440 -5.08 -8.85 11.88
N GLN A 441 -5.28 -8.51 10.62
CA GLN A 441 -4.22 -8.11 9.71
C GLN A 441 -4.36 -6.63 9.40
N TRP A 442 -3.22 -5.96 9.21
CA TRP A 442 -3.19 -4.54 8.88
C TRP A 442 -2.71 -4.38 7.45
N THR A 443 -3.39 -3.51 6.71
CA THR A 443 -3.03 -3.20 5.33
C THR A 443 -1.82 -2.28 5.23
N ASN A 444 -1.21 -2.26 4.04
CA ASN A 444 -0.37 -1.16 3.59
C ASN A 444 -1.15 0.17 3.63
N VAL A 445 -0.42 1.29 3.64
CA VAL A 445 -1.01 2.63 3.57
C VAL A 445 -1.72 2.80 2.24
N TYR A 446 -2.95 3.31 2.26
CA TYR A 446 -3.67 3.67 1.05
C TYR A 446 -4.55 4.91 1.26
N LEU A 447 -5.09 5.45 0.18
CA LEU A 447 -6.05 6.56 0.24
C LEU A 447 -7.46 6.04 0.52
N ASP A 448 -8.10 6.57 1.56
CA ASP A 448 -9.47 6.23 1.92
C ASP A 448 -10.45 6.51 0.77
N ALA A 449 -11.46 5.65 0.66
CA ALA A 449 -12.54 5.78 -0.29
C ALA A 449 -13.40 7.02 -0.07
N LEU A 450 -13.57 7.38 1.21
CA LEU A 450 -14.30 8.55 1.68
C LEU A 450 -13.33 9.69 1.99
N GLU A 451 -12.25 9.85 1.21
CA GLU A 451 -11.35 11.02 1.20
C GLU A 451 -10.82 11.49 2.57
N LEU A 452 -10.76 10.60 3.57
CA LEU A 452 -10.24 10.93 4.90
C LEU A 452 -8.74 11.28 4.88
N GLY A 453 -8.01 10.67 3.94
CA GLY A 453 -6.58 10.82 3.74
C GLY A 453 -5.88 9.47 3.63
N LEU A 454 -4.63 9.41 4.10
CA LEU A 454 -3.86 8.18 4.17
C LEU A 454 -4.26 7.39 5.42
N VAL A 455 -4.70 6.15 5.21
CA VAL A 455 -5.19 5.25 6.26
C VAL A 455 -4.53 3.89 6.16
N ILE A 456 -4.54 3.18 7.28
CA ILE A 456 -4.39 1.72 7.33
C ILE A 456 -5.68 1.12 7.87
N THR A 457 -6.01 -0.07 7.41
CA THR A 457 -7.23 -0.76 7.82
C THR A 457 -6.87 -2.06 8.51
N GLY A 458 -7.41 -2.24 9.70
CA GLY A 458 -7.38 -3.54 10.39
C GLY A 458 -8.51 -4.39 9.85
N THR A 459 -8.24 -5.63 9.47
CA THR A 459 -9.20 -6.52 8.80
C THR A 459 -9.38 -7.82 9.57
N LEU A 460 -10.60 -8.36 9.54
CA LEU A 460 -10.91 -9.65 10.16
C LEU A 460 -12.02 -10.36 9.35
N PRO A 461 -11.81 -11.62 8.90
CA PRO A 461 -12.84 -12.35 8.18
C PRO A 461 -14.00 -12.75 9.07
N VAL A 462 -15.21 -12.75 8.49
CA VAL A 462 -16.45 -13.23 9.11
C VAL A 462 -16.84 -14.54 8.45
N PHE A 463 -17.01 -15.60 9.24
CA PHE A 463 -17.27 -16.93 8.71
C PHE A 463 -18.75 -17.29 8.71
N ASN A 464 -19.20 -17.96 7.64
CA ASN A 464 -20.54 -18.51 7.64
C ASN A 464 -20.58 -19.79 8.49
N LYS A 465 -21.18 -19.70 9.69
CA LYS A 465 -21.28 -20.81 10.65
C LYS A 465 -22.57 -21.62 10.57
N THR A 466 -23.40 -21.36 9.56
CA THR A 466 -24.59 -22.17 9.29
C THR A 466 -24.21 -23.63 9.05
N VAL A 467 -25.02 -24.53 9.59
CA VAL A 467 -24.83 -25.98 9.46
C VAL A 467 -25.93 -26.52 8.57
N SER A 468 -25.58 -27.08 7.42
CA SER A 468 -26.50 -27.87 6.61
C SER A 468 -26.34 -29.35 6.93
N ILE A 469 -27.41 -30.13 6.81
CA ILE A 469 -27.34 -31.59 6.91
C ILE A 469 -27.10 -32.10 5.49
N ASP A 470 -25.99 -32.80 5.25
CA ASP A 470 -25.70 -33.37 3.94
C ASP A 470 -26.68 -34.53 3.68
N GLU A 471 -27.55 -34.39 2.66
CA GLU A 471 -28.60 -35.38 2.33
C GLU A 471 -28.03 -36.76 1.99
N LYS A 472 -26.75 -36.84 1.58
CA LYS A 472 -26.10 -38.09 1.18
C LYS A 472 -25.48 -38.89 2.33
N ASP A 473 -24.97 -38.20 3.36
CA ASP A 473 -24.19 -38.82 4.44
C ASP A 473 -24.82 -38.63 5.84
N GLY A 474 -25.90 -37.85 5.96
CA GLY A 474 -26.56 -37.52 7.23
C GLY A 474 -25.67 -36.74 8.21
N LYS A 475 -24.52 -36.24 7.76
CA LYS A 475 -23.54 -35.52 8.59
C LYS A 475 -23.76 -34.01 8.52
N PRO A 476 -23.58 -33.30 9.65
CA PRO A 476 -23.59 -31.84 9.65
C PRO A 476 -22.40 -31.32 8.86
N LYS A 477 -22.66 -30.61 7.76
CA LYS A 477 -21.68 -29.93 6.94
C LYS A 477 -21.72 -28.45 7.27
N LYS A 478 -20.62 -27.95 7.83
CA LYS A 478 -20.43 -26.51 8.03
C LYS A 478 -20.19 -25.84 6.68
N ASN A 479 -20.78 -24.66 6.50
CA ASN A 479 -20.47 -23.84 5.34
C ASN A 479 -18.98 -23.47 5.34
N GLN A 480 -18.38 -23.41 4.15
CA GLN A 480 -16.93 -23.22 3.96
C GLN A 480 -16.60 -21.85 3.36
N LEU A 481 -17.59 -20.96 3.28
CA LEU A 481 -17.43 -19.63 2.71
C LEU A 481 -17.38 -18.57 3.82
N ILE A 482 -16.71 -17.46 3.50
CA ILE A 482 -16.78 -16.26 4.31
C ILE A 482 -18.10 -15.54 4.01
N LEU A 483 -18.68 -14.88 5.01
CA LEU A 483 -19.78 -13.93 4.81
C LEU A 483 -19.27 -12.61 4.25
N GLY A 484 -18.02 -12.29 4.57
CA GLY A 484 -17.39 -11.02 4.25
C GLY A 484 -16.20 -10.74 5.14
N VAL A 485 -15.74 -9.50 5.10
CA VAL A 485 -14.61 -9.00 5.89
C VAL A 485 -15.05 -7.76 6.67
N MET A 486 -14.79 -7.77 7.97
CA MET A 486 -14.91 -6.60 8.83
C MET A 486 -13.63 -5.78 8.77
N ALA A 487 -13.78 -4.46 8.74
CA ALA A 487 -12.66 -3.54 8.68
C ALA A 487 -12.88 -2.32 9.58
N VAL A 488 -11.78 -1.81 10.13
CA VAL A 488 -11.73 -0.57 10.89
C VAL A 488 -10.53 0.26 10.46
N ASP A 489 -10.76 1.54 10.21
CA ASP A 489 -9.71 2.43 9.75
C ASP A 489 -8.96 3.09 10.90
N VAL A 490 -7.66 3.31 10.67
CA VAL A 490 -6.78 4.14 11.49
C VAL A 490 -6.12 5.14 10.58
N SER A 491 -6.34 6.42 10.84
CA SER A 491 -5.70 7.50 10.10
C SER A 491 -4.23 7.61 10.49
N LEU A 492 -3.36 7.87 9.50
CA LEU A 492 -1.97 8.20 9.79
C LEU A 492 -1.83 9.49 10.63
N GLU A 493 -2.84 10.37 10.64
CA GLU A 493 -2.86 11.55 11.50
C GLU A 493 -2.97 11.16 12.99
N ASP A 494 -3.72 10.11 13.32
CA ASP A 494 -3.82 9.61 14.70
C ASP A 494 -2.51 8.98 15.16
N ILE A 495 -1.84 8.23 14.29
CA ILE A 495 -0.50 7.68 14.56
C ILE A 495 0.54 8.81 14.73
N LYS A 496 0.44 9.89 13.93
CA LYS A 496 1.30 11.08 14.07
C LYS A 496 1.11 11.78 15.41
N ARG A 497 -0.11 11.82 15.95
CA ARG A 497 -0.39 12.39 17.28
C ARG A 497 0.30 11.61 18.40
N LEU A 498 0.49 10.30 18.23
CA LEU A 498 1.20 9.43 19.17
C LEU A 498 2.74 9.54 19.08
N THR A 499 3.26 10.27 18.08
CA THR A 499 4.70 10.42 17.82
C THR A 499 5.12 11.90 17.82
N PRO A 500 5.03 12.59 18.98
CA PRO A 500 5.28 14.03 19.08
C PRO A 500 6.74 14.38 18.74
N ARG A 501 6.94 15.41 17.92
CA ARG A 501 8.26 15.81 17.38
C ARG A 501 8.84 17.10 17.97
N PHE A 502 8.07 17.79 18.80
CA PHE A 502 8.41 19.15 19.24
C PHE A 502 9.64 19.23 20.16
N THR A 503 10.05 18.13 20.80
CA THR A 503 11.11 18.12 21.82
C THR A 503 12.52 17.91 21.28
N PHE A 504 12.70 17.29 20.10
CA PHE A 504 14.02 16.90 19.56
C PHE A 504 14.43 17.66 18.28
N GLY A 505 13.78 18.78 18.00
CA GLY A 505 14.14 19.73 16.94
C GLY A 505 13.75 19.31 15.52
N PRO A 506 13.92 20.21 14.52
CA PRO A 506 13.41 20.00 13.15
C PRO A 506 14.04 18.82 12.39
N ASN A 507 15.30 18.48 12.72
CA ASN A 507 16.02 17.39 12.06
C ASN A 507 15.63 16.02 12.58
N GLY A 508 15.02 15.94 13.77
CA GLY A 508 14.62 14.67 14.35
C GLY A 508 13.25 14.25 13.85
N TYR A 509 13.06 12.97 13.59
CA TYR A 509 11.76 12.41 13.19
C TYR A 509 11.61 10.96 13.61
N TYR A 510 10.36 10.54 13.69
CA TYR A 510 10.01 9.12 13.76
C TYR A 510 9.76 8.58 12.35
N PHE A 511 10.18 7.35 12.13
CA PHE A 511 9.73 6.55 11.02
C PHE A 511 9.25 5.18 11.49
N ALA A 512 8.33 4.59 10.75
CA ALA A 512 7.80 3.26 11.03
C ALA A 512 7.81 2.44 9.74
N ILE A 513 8.29 1.20 9.80
CA ILE A 513 8.36 0.29 8.64
C ILE A 513 7.58 -0.99 8.90
N ASP A 514 6.97 -1.52 7.85
CA ASP A 514 6.35 -2.85 7.85
C ASP A 514 7.42 -3.96 7.68
N PRO A 515 7.04 -5.25 7.78
CA PRO A 515 7.95 -6.38 7.54
C PRO A 515 8.44 -6.52 6.10
N ASN A 516 7.83 -5.82 5.13
CA ASN A 516 8.30 -5.76 3.75
C ASN A 516 9.34 -4.62 3.54
N GLY A 517 9.45 -3.71 4.52
CA GLY A 517 10.30 -2.52 4.53
C GLY A 517 9.64 -1.26 3.94
N TYR A 518 8.35 -1.30 3.65
CA TYR A 518 7.56 -0.12 3.30
C TYR A 518 7.33 0.76 4.51
N VAL A 519 7.34 2.08 4.29
CA VAL A 519 7.22 3.05 5.36
C VAL A 519 5.76 3.37 5.66
N LEU A 520 5.32 3.07 6.89
CA LEU A 520 4.02 3.46 7.43
C LEU A 520 3.99 4.95 7.82
N LEU A 521 5.08 5.43 8.41
CA LEU A 521 5.22 6.80 8.88
C LEU A 521 6.55 7.37 8.40
N HIS A 522 6.53 8.43 7.59
CA HIS A 522 7.74 9.14 7.20
C HIS A 522 7.45 10.60 6.83
N PRO A 523 8.36 11.56 7.06
CA PRO A 523 8.22 12.93 6.56
C PRO A 523 8.06 13.01 5.03
N ASN A 524 8.75 12.15 4.27
CA ASN A 524 8.68 12.10 2.80
C ASN A 524 7.51 11.25 2.26
N LEU A 525 6.69 10.65 3.12
CA LEU A 525 5.51 9.91 2.67
C LEU A 525 4.43 10.92 2.27
N GLN A 526 4.34 11.18 0.96
CA GLN A 526 3.35 12.09 0.38
C GLN A 526 2.38 11.33 -0.54
N PRO A 527 1.10 11.72 -0.58
CA PRO A 527 0.14 11.18 -1.52
C PRO A 527 0.40 11.77 -2.92
N LYS A 528 1.40 11.27 -3.65
CA LYS A 528 1.63 11.66 -5.05
C LYS A 528 0.76 10.80 -5.97
N ASN A 529 -0.40 11.33 -6.35
CA ASN A 529 -1.35 10.78 -7.34
C ASN A 529 -1.45 9.24 -7.42
N PRO A 530 -1.76 8.52 -6.33
CA PRO A 530 -2.07 7.10 -6.44
C PRO A 530 -3.36 6.96 -7.26
N LYS A 531 -3.43 5.99 -8.17
CA LYS A 531 -4.75 5.52 -8.58
C LYS A 531 -5.47 5.08 -7.30
N PHE A 532 -6.73 5.46 -7.15
CA PHE A 532 -7.57 5.16 -5.97
C PHE A 532 -7.57 3.69 -5.49
N GLN A 533 -7.15 2.76 -6.36
CA GLN A 533 -7.10 1.32 -6.11
C GLN A 533 -5.71 0.81 -5.69
N GLU A 534 -4.64 1.57 -5.94
CA GLU A 534 -3.27 1.15 -5.64
C GLU A 534 -2.85 1.63 -4.23
N PRO A 535 -2.22 0.77 -3.42
CA PRO A 535 -1.64 1.19 -2.14
C PRO A 535 -0.45 2.13 -2.37
N VAL A 536 -0.17 2.97 -1.38
CA VAL A 536 0.97 3.88 -1.34
C VAL A 536 2.14 3.16 -0.68
N THR A 537 2.83 2.32 -1.45
CA THR A 537 4.00 1.57 -1.00
C THR A 537 5.28 2.31 -1.36
N LEU A 538 5.81 3.07 -0.41
CA LEU A 538 7.14 3.69 -0.49
C LEU A 538 8.11 2.89 0.39
N ASP A 539 9.23 2.41 -0.15
CA ASP A 539 10.27 1.74 0.65
C ASP A 539 11.06 2.79 1.46
N PHE A 540 11.55 2.39 2.64
CA PHE A 540 12.49 3.19 3.43
C PHE A 540 13.73 3.60 2.64
N LEU A 541 14.28 2.70 1.82
CA LEU A 541 15.47 3.01 1.01
C LEU A 541 15.19 3.96 -0.15
N ASP A 542 13.93 4.12 -0.54
CA ASP A 542 13.48 5.11 -1.54
C ASP A 542 13.09 6.44 -0.86
N ALA A 543 12.60 6.37 0.37
CA ALA A 543 12.21 7.54 1.16
C ALA A 543 13.41 8.37 1.62
N GLU A 544 14.57 7.74 1.80
CA GLU A 544 15.82 8.37 2.19
C GLU A 544 16.95 8.08 1.18
N LEU A 545 18.08 8.79 1.29
CA LEU A 545 19.27 8.42 0.53
C LEU A 545 19.80 7.07 1.03
N GLU A 546 19.88 6.11 0.11
CA GLU A 546 20.37 4.76 0.35
C GLU A 546 21.84 4.75 0.82
N ASN A 547 22.14 3.90 1.79
CA ASN A 547 23.47 3.64 2.32
C ASN A 547 23.52 2.19 2.82
N GLU A 548 24.65 1.50 2.64
CA GLU A 548 24.88 0.14 3.15
C GLU A 548 24.50 -0.01 4.63
N ILE A 549 24.83 1.00 5.45
CA ILE A 549 24.48 1.01 6.88
C ILE A 549 22.96 1.07 7.09
N LYS A 550 22.23 1.82 6.25
CA LYS A 550 20.76 1.90 6.33
C LYS A 550 20.08 0.62 5.87
N VAL A 551 20.68 -0.10 4.92
CA VAL A 551 20.21 -1.43 4.52
C VAL A 551 20.32 -2.41 5.69
N GLU A 552 21.41 -2.36 6.45
CA GLU A 552 21.57 -3.15 7.67
C GLU A 552 20.53 -2.80 8.74
N VAL A 553 20.32 -1.51 9.02
CA VAL A 553 19.28 -1.05 9.96
C VAL A 553 17.89 -1.51 9.54
N ARG A 554 17.54 -1.34 8.26
CA ARG A 554 16.26 -1.79 7.69
C ARG A 554 16.08 -3.29 7.90
N LYS A 555 17.10 -4.09 7.59
CA LYS A 555 17.05 -5.55 7.78
C LYS A 555 16.86 -5.93 9.25
N ASN A 556 17.64 -5.33 10.14
CA ASN A 556 17.52 -5.59 11.58
C ASN A 556 16.12 -5.25 12.12
N MET A 557 15.53 -4.15 11.65
CA MET A 557 14.18 -3.73 12.00
C MET A 557 13.09 -4.65 11.43
N ILE A 558 13.25 -5.14 10.19
CA ILE A 558 12.33 -6.11 9.57
C ILE A 558 12.37 -7.45 10.32
N ASP A 559 13.56 -7.90 10.70
CA ASP A 559 13.77 -9.14 11.46
C ASP A 559 13.32 -9.02 12.93
N GLY A 560 12.83 -7.84 13.35
CA GLY A 560 12.27 -7.60 14.68
C GLY A 560 13.29 -7.38 15.79
N HIS A 561 14.55 -7.11 15.46
CA HIS A 561 15.58 -6.81 16.44
C HIS A 561 15.45 -5.38 16.96
N THR A 562 15.67 -5.16 18.26
CA THR A 562 15.78 -3.83 18.88
C THR A 562 17.24 -3.39 18.93
N GLY A 563 17.53 -2.13 18.66
CA GLY A 563 18.90 -1.64 18.65
C GLY A 563 19.04 -0.13 18.53
N GLN A 564 20.28 0.33 18.57
CA GLN A 564 20.63 1.72 18.35
C GLN A 564 21.93 1.79 17.56
N GLN A 565 22.00 2.68 16.58
CA GLN A 565 23.17 2.88 15.74
C GLN A 565 23.38 4.36 15.46
N ARG A 566 24.64 4.79 15.51
CA ARG A 566 25.04 6.15 15.12
C ARG A 566 25.58 6.09 13.71
N ILE A 567 24.97 6.85 12.81
CA ILE A 567 25.23 6.83 11.37
C ILE A 567 25.67 8.23 10.95
N SER A 568 26.78 8.34 10.23
CA SER A 568 27.16 9.60 9.57
C SER A 568 26.69 9.55 8.13
N THR A 569 25.59 10.25 7.83
CA THR A 569 24.96 10.25 6.50
C THR A 569 24.67 11.66 6.01
N LEU A 570 24.62 11.80 4.68
CA LEU A 570 24.12 12.99 4.02
C LEU A 570 22.59 13.01 4.14
N VAL A 571 22.04 14.18 4.47
CA VAL A 571 20.59 14.38 4.59
C VAL A 571 20.12 15.16 3.38
N LYS A 572 19.06 14.68 2.72
CA LYS A 572 18.42 15.38 1.61
C LYS A 572 17.77 16.67 2.15
N SER A 573 18.05 17.79 1.51
CA SER A 573 17.41 19.08 1.84
C SER A 573 15.91 19.07 1.48
N LEU A 574 15.12 19.85 2.21
CA LEU A 574 13.66 19.94 2.07
C LEU A 574 13.21 20.47 0.70
N ASP A 575 14.04 21.27 0.04
CA ASP A 575 13.75 21.89 -1.26
C ASP A 575 13.88 20.92 -2.44
N GLU A 576 14.25 19.65 -2.22
CA GLU A 576 14.47 18.59 -3.21
C GLU A 576 15.48 18.89 -4.35
N VAL A 577 15.99 20.13 -4.46
CA VAL A 577 16.85 20.62 -5.55
C VAL A 577 18.35 20.48 -5.22
N GLY A 578 18.74 20.32 -3.96
CA GLY A 578 20.15 20.25 -3.54
C GLY A 578 20.69 18.83 -3.34
N THR A 579 21.08 18.12 -4.40
CA THR A 579 22.13 17.09 -4.31
C THR A 579 23.45 17.71 -4.72
N LEU A 580 24.29 18.05 -3.74
CA LEU A 580 25.65 18.51 -4.02
C LEU A 580 26.43 17.38 -4.69
N THR A 581 26.93 17.68 -5.89
CA THR A 581 27.64 16.78 -6.80
C THR A 581 28.98 16.33 -6.24
N LYS A 582 29.36 15.10 -6.62
CA LYS A 582 30.44 14.26 -6.09
C LYS A 582 31.87 14.70 -6.48
N ASP A 583 32.05 15.82 -7.19
CA ASP A 583 33.32 16.18 -7.84
C ASP A 583 33.91 17.53 -7.37
N SER A 584 34.08 17.70 -6.06
CA SER A 584 35.04 18.68 -5.56
C SER A 584 35.83 18.09 -4.39
N GLY A 585 37.16 18.20 -4.47
CA GLY A 585 38.10 17.78 -3.42
C GLY A 585 37.78 18.41 -2.06
N PRO A 586 38.48 18.04 -0.98
CA PRO A 586 37.97 18.11 0.40
C PRO A 586 37.73 19.55 0.86
N THR A 587 36.58 20.12 0.50
CA THR A 587 36.02 21.30 1.11
C THR A 587 35.45 20.86 2.45
N ARG A 588 36.07 21.31 3.55
CA ARG A 588 35.53 21.28 4.91
C ARG A 588 34.27 22.16 4.97
N GLY A 589 33.18 21.65 4.40
CA GLY A 589 31.86 22.26 4.33
C GLY A 589 30.77 21.23 4.04
N VAL A 590 31.08 19.94 4.16
CA VAL A 590 30.08 18.86 4.14
C VAL A 590 29.44 18.85 5.52
N LEU A 591 28.14 19.16 5.61
CA LEU A 591 27.33 18.86 6.79
C LEU A 591 27.12 17.33 6.84
N SER A 592 28.18 16.62 7.20
CA SER A 592 28.07 15.29 7.79
C SER A 592 27.34 15.49 9.11
N THR A 593 26.05 15.22 9.11
CA THR A 593 25.27 15.14 10.34
C THR A 593 25.36 13.70 10.85
N ALA A 594 25.90 13.55 12.05
CA ALA A 594 25.78 12.29 12.77
C ALA A 594 24.31 12.14 13.21
N GLN A 595 23.61 11.21 12.61
CA GLN A 595 22.27 10.83 12.97
C GLN A 595 22.34 9.61 13.90
N THR A 596 21.78 9.75 15.09
CA THR A 596 21.57 8.63 16.01
C THR A 596 20.19 8.07 15.72
N THR A 597 20.16 6.82 15.25
CA THR A 597 18.95 6.08 14.95
C THR A 597 18.74 5.04 16.04
N ALA A 598 17.65 5.14 16.80
CA ALA A 598 17.26 4.16 17.80
C ALA A 598 15.93 3.53 17.38
N TRP A 599 15.81 2.20 17.44
CA TRP A 599 14.61 1.50 17.02
C TRP A 599 14.17 0.48 18.06
N HIS A 600 12.85 0.29 18.17
CA HIS A 600 12.24 -0.70 19.04
C HIS A 600 11.14 -1.43 18.29
N TRP A 601 11.05 -2.73 18.55
CA TRP A 601 10.03 -3.58 17.97
C TRP A 601 8.69 -3.39 18.68
N CYS A 602 7.64 -3.04 17.93
CA CYS A 602 6.27 -3.21 18.42
C CYS A 602 5.89 -4.70 18.30
N CYS A 603 5.26 -5.24 19.34
CA CYS A 603 4.77 -6.62 19.58
C CYS A 603 4.16 -7.40 18.36
N PRO A 604 3.84 -8.72 18.49
CA PRO A 604 3.94 -9.76 17.45
C PRO A 604 2.84 -9.75 16.39
N THR A 605 1.98 -8.73 16.36
CA THR A 605 0.83 -8.62 15.46
C THR A 605 1.16 -7.94 14.13
N THR A 606 2.39 -8.11 13.65
CA THR A 606 2.82 -7.83 12.26
C THR A 606 2.87 -6.36 11.83
N VAL A 607 2.68 -5.38 12.72
CA VAL A 607 2.33 -4.02 12.24
C VAL A 607 3.52 -3.16 11.86
N CYS A 608 4.49 -2.90 12.73
CA CYS A 608 5.60 -2.00 12.39
C CYS A 608 6.76 -2.03 13.39
N THR A 609 7.98 -1.74 12.94
CA THR A 609 9.09 -1.35 13.82
C THR A 609 9.24 0.17 13.77
N ILE A 610 9.22 0.84 14.93
CA ILE A 610 9.35 2.29 15.03
C ILE A 610 10.78 2.64 15.36
N SER A 611 11.27 3.67 14.67
CA SER A 611 12.58 4.23 14.89
C SER A 611 12.50 5.74 15.02
N MET A 612 13.39 6.30 15.82
CA MET A 612 13.63 7.72 15.93
C MET A 612 15.03 8.01 15.43
N GLN A 613 15.14 8.93 14.48
CA GLN A 613 16.40 9.43 13.97
C GLN A 613 16.56 10.86 14.48
N GLY A 614 17.61 11.11 15.27
CA GLY A 614 17.94 12.44 15.76
C GLY A 614 19.31 12.86 15.24
N SER A 615 19.46 14.09 14.75
CA SER A 615 20.78 14.63 14.41
C SER A 615 21.46 15.20 15.66
N GLU A 616 22.65 14.72 16.01
CA GLU A 616 23.52 15.43 16.93
C GLU A 616 24.33 16.46 16.14
N ILE A 617 24.13 17.74 16.44
CA ILE A 617 25.11 18.76 16.07
C ILE A 617 26.30 18.56 17.02
N PRO A 618 27.52 18.25 16.53
CA PRO A 618 28.66 18.09 17.43
C PRO A 618 28.87 19.39 18.20
N SER A 619 28.75 19.33 19.52
CA SER A 619 29.16 20.44 20.39
C SER A 619 30.65 20.70 20.10
N ARG A 620 30.99 21.87 19.57
CA ARG A 620 32.37 22.37 19.53
C ARG A 620 32.85 22.52 20.98
N ARG A 621 33.34 21.43 21.59
CA ARG A 621 34.25 21.55 22.73
C ARG A 621 35.55 22.10 22.17
N GLN A 622 35.84 23.36 22.49
CA GLN A 622 37.17 23.94 22.33
C GLN A 622 38.17 23.03 23.03
N ASN A 623 38.96 22.30 22.26
CA ASN A 623 40.28 21.81 22.64
C ASN A 623 41.06 21.61 21.33
N GLN A 624 41.42 22.72 20.70
CA GLN A 624 42.49 22.72 19.69
C GLN A 624 43.82 22.57 20.42
N GLN A 625 44.26 21.34 20.66
CA GLN A 625 45.69 21.06 20.77
C GLN A 625 46.24 21.02 19.36
N TRP A 626 46.96 22.07 18.99
CA TRP A 626 47.80 22.10 17.80
C TRP A 626 49.00 21.18 18.05
N ALA A 627 48.96 19.97 17.51
CA ALA A 627 50.14 19.16 17.31
C ALA A 627 50.56 19.29 15.84
N SER A 628 51.42 20.26 15.60
CA SER A 628 52.34 20.30 14.45
C SER A 628 53.22 19.05 14.48
N ILE A 629 53.65 18.56 13.30
CA ILE A 629 54.91 17.82 12.99
C ILE A 629 54.69 17.07 11.65
N PRO A 630 55.70 16.95 10.76
CA PRO A 630 56.56 17.96 10.16
C PRO A 630 56.23 18.23 8.68
#